data_AF-A0A8T4BMP6-F1
#
_entry.id   AF-A0A8T4BMP6-F1
#
_cell.length_a   1.000
_cell.length_b   1.000
_cell.length_c   1.000
_cell.angle_alpha   90.00
_cell.angle_beta   90.00
_cell.angle_gamma   90.00
#
_symmetry.space_group_name_H-M   'P 1'
#
loop_
_entity.id
_entity.type
_entity.pdbx_description
1 polymer ?
#
loop_
_entity_poly.entity_id
_entity_poly.type
_entity_poly.pdbx_seq_one_letter_code
_entity_poly.pdbx_strand_id
1 'polypeptide(L)'
;PEEATPEQLAQVNDLQQQIDDLENVLSHQNFSNSQPEEATPEQFSKVKKLEKEIEKLEAVDIEHEIIQTLRKQNKKLDDIENKLNHSDTSKIKTSETIPQEAYCVRCKTKRIIKNPKETTMKNGRPAIKGFCSVCECKVFRIGKIKK
;
A
#
# COMPACT_ATOMS: atom_id res chain seq x y z
N PRO A 1 -4.24 54.03 -64.60
CA PRO A 1 -3.46 53.81 -63.36
C PRO A 1 -3.64 55.03 -62.45
N GLU A 2 -4.45 54.90 -61.41
CA GLU A 2 -4.57 55.95 -60.40
C GLU A 2 -3.24 56.06 -59.66
N GLU A 3 -2.55 57.19 -59.85
CA GLU A 3 -1.31 57.50 -59.13
C GLU A 3 -1.67 57.84 -57.68
N ALA A 4 -0.95 57.25 -56.72
CA ALA A 4 -1.18 57.47 -55.30
C ALA A 4 -1.04 58.97 -54.95
N THR A 5 -1.94 59.48 -54.12
CA THR A 5 -1.87 60.88 -53.70
C THR A 5 -0.63 61.11 -52.81
N PRO A 6 -0.05 62.33 -52.78
CA PRO A 6 1.09 62.63 -51.91
C PRO A 6 0.82 62.32 -50.43
N GLU A 7 -0.44 62.44 -50.02
CA GLU A 7 -0.90 62.11 -48.67
C GLU A 7 -0.93 60.60 -48.40
N GLN A 8 -1.37 59.81 -49.39
CA GLN A 8 -1.27 58.35 -49.32
C GLN A 8 0.19 57.89 -49.25
N LEU A 9 1.09 58.53 -49.99
CA LEU A 9 2.52 58.22 -49.95
C LEU A 9 3.14 58.57 -48.59
N ALA A 10 2.76 59.70 -48.00
CA ALA A 10 3.20 60.09 -46.66
C ALA A 10 2.71 59.09 -45.59
N GLN A 11 1.46 58.64 -45.68
CA GLN A 11 0.92 57.62 -44.77
C GLN A 11 1.64 56.28 -44.90
N VAL A 12 1.96 55.85 -46.13
CA VAL A 12 2.71 54.60 -46.35
C VAL A 12 4.13 54.69 -45.77
N ASN A 13 4.79 55.84 -45.93
CA ASN A 13 6.13 56.03 -45.35
C ASN A 13 6.10 56.04 -43.82
N ASP A 14 5.09 56.66 -43.20
CA ASP A 14 4.92 56.65 -41.75
C ASP A 14 4.65 55.23 -41.21
N LEU A 15 3.79 54.47 -41.90
CA LEU A 15 3.55 53.07 -41.57
C LEU A 15 4.80 52.20 -41.74
N GLN A 16 5.60 52.45 -42.78
CA GLN A 16 6.86 51.75 -43.00
C GLN A 16 7.85 52.03 -41.86
N GLN A 17 7.96 53.30 -41.44
CA GLN A 17 8.79 53.68 -40.30
C GLN A 17 8.33 52.99 -39.01
N GLN A 18 7.02 52.91 -38.78
CA GLN A 18 6.46 52.20 -37.61
C GLN A 18 6.76 50.70 -37.65
N ILE A 19 6.74 50.07 -38.82
CA ILE A 19 7.12 48.65 -38.99
C ILE A 19 8.59 48.46 -38.65
N ASP A 20 9.47 49.30 -39.21
CA ASP A 20 10.92 49.19 -38.99
C ASP A 20 11.28 49.40 -37.51
N ASP A 21 10.61 50.33 -36.83
CA ASP A 21 10.79 50.57 -35.39
C ASP A 21 10.31 49.37 -34.55
N LEU A 22 9.19 48.75 -34.93
CA LEU A 22 8.68 47.53 -34.27
C LEU A 22 9.60 46.33 -34.52
N GLU A 23 10.14 46.17 -35.72
CA GLU A 23 11.13 45.15 -36.05
C GLU A 23 12.41 45.31 -35.22
N ASN A 24 12.87 46.56 -35.03
CA ASN A 24 14.03 46.83 -34.20
C ASN A 24 13.75 46.51 -32.72
N VAL A 25 12.58 46.87 -32.19
CA VAL A 25 12.14 46.50 -30.83
C VAL A 25 12.03 44.99 -30.67
N LEU A 26 11.51 44.27 -31.66
CA LEU A 26 11.46 42.80 -31.68
C LEU A 26 12.85 42.18 -31.78
N SER A 27 13.79 42.79 -32.50
CA SER A 27 15.18 42.31 -32.56
C SER A 27 15.92 42.47 -31.23
N HIS A 28 15.60 43.52 -30.47
CA HIS A 28 16.16 43.79 -29.15
C HIS A 28 15.44 43.01 -28.03
N GLN A 29 14.15 42.73 -28.21
CA GLN A 29 13.45 41.70 -27.46
C GLN A 29 13.91 40.35 -27.97
N ASN A 30 15.09 39.92 -27.50
CA ASN A 30 15.46 38.52 -27.45
C ASN A 30 14.34 37.74 -26.72
N PHE A 31 13.27 37.38 -27.44
CA PHE A 31 12.70 36.05 -27.31
C PHE A 31 13.84 35.15 -27.71
N SER A 32 14.43 34.48 -26.73
CA SER A 32 15.38 33.40 -26.90
C SER A 32 14.82 32.46 -27.96
N ASN A 33 15.21 32.71 -29.19
CA ASN A 33 14.89 31.87 -30.31
C ASN A 33 15.62 30.58 -29.96
N SER A 34 14.84 29.53 -29.80
CA SER A 34 15.29 28.18 -29.48
C SER A 34 16.14 27.68 -30.64
N GLN A 35 17.40 28.08 -30.63
CA GLN A 35 18.47 27.24 -31.13
C GLN A 35 18.29 25.89 -30.42
N PRO A 36 18.40 24.73 -31.09
CA PRO A 36 18.61 23.50 -30.36
C PRO A 36 19.93 23.73 -29.62
N GLU A 37 19.85 24.13 -28.34
CA GLU A 37 21.00 24.20 -27.47
C GLU A 37 21.51 22.77 -27.39
N GLU A 38 22.50 22.45 -28.25
CA GLU A 38 23.35 21.30 -28.02
C GLU A 38 23.83 21.44 -26.58
N ALA A 39 23.37 20.51 -25.73
CA ALA A 39 23.57 20.61 -24.29
C ALA A 39 25.03 20.97 -23.99
N THR A 40 25.25 21.92 -23.10
CA THR A 40 26.61 22.40 -22.86
C THR A 40 27.49 21.22 -22.40
N PRO A 41 28.79 21.19 -22.73
CA PRO A 41 29.68 20.10 -22.31
C PRO A 41 29.64 19.84 -20.79
N GLU A 42 29.35 20.90 -20.04
CA GLU A 42 29.15 20.86 -18.59
C GLU A 42 27.87 20.12 -18.19
N GLN A 43 26.75 20.34 -18.89
CA GLN A 43 25.50 19.59 -18.70
C GLN A 43 25.70 18.11 -18.99
N PHE A 44 26.39 17.75 -20.08
CA PHE A 44 26.73 16.35 -20.39
C PHE A 44 27.60 15.70 -19.31
N SER A 45 28.57 16.43 -18.77
CA SER A 45 29.43 15.93 -17.69
C SER A 45 28.63 15.64 -16.41
N LYS A 46 27.59 16.44 -16.15
CA LYS A 46 26.70 16.29 -14.99
C LYS A 46 25.74 15.13 -15.18
N VAL A 47 25.14 14.99 -16.37
CA VAL A 47 24.29 13.85 -16.73
C VAL A 47 25.07 12.54 -16.61
N LYS A 48 26.29 12.48 -17.16
CA LYS A 48 27.15 11.28 -17.07
C LYS A 48 27.53 10.91 -15.63
N LYS A 49 27.71 11.92 -14.75
CA LYS A 49 27.92 11.67 -13.31
C LYS A 49 26.67 11.11 -12.65
N LEU A 50 25.50 11.67 -12.96
CA LEU A 50 24.21 11.21 -12.45
C LEU A 50 23.88 9.80 -12.94
N GLU A 51 24.10 9.48 -14.21
CA GLU A 51 23.93 8.13 -14.76
C GLU A 51 24.78 7.10 -14.02
N LYS A 52 26.06 7.42 -13.75
CA LYS A 52 26.95 6.55 -12.98
C LYS A 52 26.53 6.43 -11.50
N GLU A 53 25.85 7.42 -10.95
CA GLU A 53 25.32 7.38 -9.60
C GLU A 53 24.04 6.55 -9.53
N ILE A 54 23.17 6.66 -10.53
CA ILE A 54 21.99 5.80 -10.71
C ILE A 54 22.40 4.34 -10.88
N GLU A 55 23.39 4.03 -11.73
CA GLU A 55 23.91 2.67 -11.94
C GLU A 55 24.43 2.06 -10.62
N LYS A 56 25.05 2.87 -9.76
CA LYS A 56 25.50 2.41 -8.43
C LYS A 56 24.34 2.15 -7.47
N LEU A 57 23.29 2.96 -7.50
CA LEU A 57 22.11 2.80 -6.65
C LEU A 57 21.27 1.60 -7.10
N GLU A 58 21.18 1.35 -8.40
CA GLU A 58 20.52 0.17 -8.97
C GLU A 58 21.29 -1.13 -8.68
N ALA A 59 22.62 -1.07 -8.57
CA ALA A 59 23.44 -2.21 -8.17
C ALA A 59 23.35 -2.55 -6.67
N VAL A 60 22.74 -1.68 -5.84
CA VAL A 60 22.39 -2.04 -4.46
C VAL A 60 21.11 -2.84 -4.51
N ASP A 61 21.21 -4.17 -4.36
CA ASP A 61 20.06 -5.09 -4.29
C ASP A 61 19.26 -4.94 -2.98
N ILE A 62 18.72 -3.75 -2.74
CA ILE A 62 17.89 -3.41 -1.59
C ILE A 62 16.71 -4.39 -1.49
N GLU A 63 16.16 -4.81 -2.64
CA GLU A 63 15.09 -5.80 -2.70
C GLU A 63 15.50 -7.14 -2.08
N HIS A 64 16.69 -7.63 -2.38
CA HIS A 64 17.18 -8.89 -1.85
C HIS A 64 17.44 -8.79 -0.34
N GLU A 65 17.99 -7.68 0.14
CA GLU A 65 18.19 -7.43 1.57
C GLU A 65 16.85 -7.34 2.34
N ILE A 66 15.85 -6.67 1.77
CA ILE A 66 14.49 -6.62 2.31
C ILE A 66 13.90 -8.03 2.38
N ILE A 67 13.97 -8.81 1.28
CA ILE A 67 13.44 -10.18 1.22
C ILE A 67 14.13 -11.08 2.24
N GLN A 68 15.45 -10.99 2.37
CA GLN A 68 16.20 -11.76 3.37
C GLN A 68 15.81 -11.38 4.80
N THR A 69 15.65 -10.10 5.07
CA THR A 69 15.23 -9.58 6.37
C THR A 69 13.82 -10.07 6.73
N LEU A 70 12.87 -9.97 5.79
CA LEU A 70 11.50 -10.46 5.96
C LEU A 70 11.47 -11.97 6.19
N ARG A 71 12.22 -12.76 5.42
CA ARG A 71 12.34 -14.22 5.62
C ARG A 71 12.89 -14.54 7.02
N LYS A 72 13.89 -13.81 7.49
CA LYS A 72 14.47 -13.98 8.83
C LYS A 72 13.48 -13.61 9.94
N GLN A 73 12.67 -12.58 9.73
CA GLN A 73 11.60 -12.20 10.65
C GLN A 73 10.50 -13.27 10.70
N ASN A 74 10.04 -13.78 9.56
CA ASN A 74 9.05 -14.85 9.51
C ASN A 74 9.54 -16.12 10.21
N LYS A 75 10.79 -16.53 9.98
CA LYS A 75 11.38 -17.68 10.70
C LYS A 75 11.41 -17.46 12.22
N LYS A 76 11.73 -16.25 12.67
CA LYS A 76 11.70 -15.92 14.11
C LYS A 76 10.27 -15.99 14.67
N LEU A 77 9.26 -15.61 13.89
CA LEU A 77 7.86 -15.75 14.29
C LEU A 77 7.48 -17.22 14.43
N ASP A 78 7.86 -18.08 13.48
CA ASP A 78 7.64 -19.53 13.56
C ASP A 78 8.32 -20.13 14.79
N ASP A 79 9.56 -19.72 15.09
CA ASP A 79 10.29 -20.18 16.27
C ASP A 79 9.61 -19.75 17.57
N ILE A 80 9.01 -18.54 17.62
CA ILE A 80 8.25 -18.06 18.77
C ILE A 80 6.94 -18.84 18.91
N GLU A 81 6.21 -19.05 17.81
CA GLU A 81 4.98 -19.84 17.81
C GLU A 81 5.23 -21.27 18.30
N ASN A 82 6.29 -21.92 17.79
CA ASN A 82 6.70 -23.25 18.24
C ASN A 82 7.10 -23.29 19.71
N LYS A 83 7.75 -22.23 20.23
CA LYS A 83 8.06 -22.11 21.67
C LYS A 83 6.81 -21.90 22.52
N LEU A 84 5.84 -21.11 22.06
CA LEU A 84 4.54 -20.94 22.73
C LEU A 84 3.75 -22.25 22.75
N ASN A 85 3.87 -23.07 21.71
CA ASN A 85 3.29 -24.42 21.65
C ASN A 85 4.00 -25.45 22.55
N HIS A 86 5.10 -25.09 23.24
CA HIS A 86 5.87 -25.99 24.11
C HIS A 86 5.87 -25.62 25.60
N SER A 87 5.30 -24.48 26.01
CA SER A 87 5.06 -24.17 27.42
C SER A 87 3.56 -24.14 27.72
N ASP A 88 3.07 -25.28 28.19
CA ASP A 88 1.74 -25.51 28.77
C ASP A 88 0.51 -25.19 27.89
N THR A 89 0.06 -26.20 27.13
CA THR A 89 -1.29 -26.76 27.33
C THR A 89 -1.46 -28.06 26.54
N SER A 90 -1.90 -29.08 27.27
CA SER A 90 -2.31 -30.36 26.74
C SER A 90 -3.26 -30.21 25.54
N LYS A 91 -2.90 -30.83 24.40
CA LYS A 91 -3.82 -31.27 23.34
C LYS A 91 -4.95 -30.28 23.03
N ILE A 92 -4.66 -29.17 22.36
CA ILE A 92 -5.61 -28.69 21.36
C ILE A 92 -5.23 -29.42 20.06
N LYS A 93 -5.56 -30.71 20.03
CA LYS A 93 -5.87 -31.32 18.74
C LYS A 93 -7.12 -30.57 18.29
N THR A 94 -6.96 -29.65 17.37
CA THR A 94 -8.08 -29.15 16.56
C THR A 94 -8.54 -30.33 15.69
N SER A 95 -9.13 -31.35 16.32
CA SER A 95 -10.04 -32.23 15.62
C SER A 95 -11.13 -31.32 15.11
N GLU A 96 -11.44 -31.43 13.82
CA GLU A 96 -12.53 -30.77 13.13
C GLU A 96 -13.86 -31.04 13.87
N THR A 97 -14.09 -30.31 14.96
CA THR A 97 -15.22 -30.55 15.85
C THR A 97 -16.26 -29.52 15.49
N ILE A 98 -17.38 -29.97 14.94
CA ILE A 98 -18.50 -29.11 14.55
C ILE A 98 -18.84 -28.19 15.75
N PRO A 99 -18.87 -26.86 15.57
CA PRO A 99 -19.12 -25.93 16.67
C PRO A 99 -20.45 -26.26 17.34
N GLN A 100 -20.36 -26.66 18.61
CA GLN A 100 -21.54 -26.99 19.42
C GLN A 100 -22.09 -25.73 20.06
N GLU A 101 -23.41 -25.57 20.05
CA GLU A 101 -24.09 -24.44 20.67
C GLU A 101 -24.73 -24.82 22.02
N ALA A 102 -24.71 -23.95 23.01
CA ALA A 102 -25.50 -24.07 24.22
C ALA A 102 -26.28 -22.78 24.49
N TYR A 103 -27.41 -22.90 25.18
CA TYR A 103 -28.09 -21.73 25.71
C TYR A 103 -27.28 -21.14 26.87
N CYS A 104 -26.88 -19.88 26.74
CA CYS A 104 -26.19 -19.18 27.80
C CYS A 104 -27.20 -18.42 28.66
N VAL A 105 -27.26 -18.74 29.96
CA VAL A 105 -28.20 -18.09 30.88
C VAL A 105 -27.89 -16.60 31.08
N ARG A 106 -26.61 -16.19 31.01
CA ARG A 106 -26.23 -14.78 31.14
C ARG A 106 -26.53 -13.97 29.87
N CYS A 107 -26.29 -14.53 28.69
CA CYS A 107 -26.61 -13.86 27.42
C CYS A 107 -28.06 -14.05 26.97
N LYS A 108 -28.81 -14.96 27.60
CA LYS A 108 -30.18 -15.36 27.24
C LYS A 108 -30.34 -15.76 25.77
N THR A 109 -29.31 -16.36 25.18
CA THR A 109 -29.29 -16.78 23.77
C THR A 109 -28.37 -17.98 23.56
N LYS A 110 -28.51 -18.66 22.42
CA LYS A 110 -27.63 -19.75 22.02
C LYS A 110 -26.27 -19.19 21.59
N ARG A 111 -25.20 -19.80 22.09
CA ARG A 111 -23.81 -19.40 21.83
C ARG A 111 -22.94 -20.62 21.63
N ILE A 112 -21.86 -20.45 20.87
CA ILE A 112 -20.83 -21.47 20.68
C ILE A 112 -20.18 -21.78 22.04
N ILE A 113 -20.01 -23.07 22.32
CA ILE A 113 -19.33 -23.58 23.51
C ILE A 113 -17.81 -23.54 23.25
N LYS A 114 -17.09 -22.68 23.97
CA LYS A 114 -15.62 -22.71 24.05
C LYS A 114 -15.16 -23.86 24.95
N ASN A 115 -14.08 -24.52 24.56
CA ASN A 115 -13.47 -25.65 25.28
C ASN A 115 -14.49 -26.74 25.68
N PRO A 116 -15.25 -27.31 24.72
CA PRO A 116 -16.26 -28.31 25.02
C PRO A 116 -15.63 -29.59 25.58
N LYS A 117 -16.18 -30.09 26.69
CA LYS A 117 -15.78 -31.35 27.34
C LYS A 117 -17.00 -32.22 27.58
N GLU A 118 -16.92 -33.49 27.23
CA GLU A 118 -17.94 -34.46 27.60
C GLU A 118 -17.97 -34.66 29.12
N THR A 119 -19.18 -34.74 29.67
CA THR A 119 -19.43 -34.98 31.09
C THR A 119 -20.74 -35.73 31.25
N THR A 120 -20.95 -36.33 32.42
CA THR A 120 -22.20 -37.00 32.76
C THR A 120 -22.87 -36.22 33.87
N MET A 121 -24.14 -35.86 33.68
CA MET A 121 -24.92 -35.17 34.70
C MET A 121 -25.23 -36.10 35.88
N LYS A 122 -25.65 -35.53 37.02
CA LYS A 122 -26.01 -36.31 38.23
C LYS A 122 -27.12 -37.36 38.00
N ASN A 123 -27.96 -37.15 36.98
CA ASN A 123 -29.02 -38.08 36.57
C ASN A 123 -28.55 -39.13 35.55
N GLY A 124 -27.24 -39.27 35.32
CA GLY A 124 -26.68 -40.25 34.37
C GLY A 124 -26.74 -39.85 32.90
N ARG A 125 -27.34 -38.71 32.54
CA ARG A 125 -27.46 -38.29 31.13
C ARG A 125 -26.14 -37.69 30.61
N PRO A 126 -25.66 -38.04 29.40
CA PRO A 126 -24.48 -37.42 28.81
C PRO A 126 -24.75 -35.94 28.50
N ALA A 127 -23.74 -35.11 28.71
CA ALA A 127 -23.76 -33.68 28.48
C ALA A 127 -22.38 -33.18 28.03
N ILE A 128 -22.38 -31.96 27.51
CA ILE A 128 -21.20 -31.20 27.12
C ILE A 128 -21.13 -29.99 28.04
N LYS A 129 -20.00 -29.81 28.70
CA LYS A 129 -19.68 -28.65 29.52
C LYS A 129 -18.65 -27.80 28.81
N GLY A 130 -18.78 -26.48 28.90
CA GLY A 130 -17.75 -25.56 28.45
C GLY A 130 -18.06 -24.14 28.87
N PHE A 131 -17.61 -23.17 28.08
CA PHE A 131 -17.76 -21.74 28.37
C PHE A 131 -18.48 -21.01 27.24
N CYS A 132 -19.29 -20.02 27.58
CA CYS A 132 -19.92 -19.15 26.58
C CYS A 132 -18.84 -18.38 25.80
N SER A 133 -18.94 -18.33 24.47
CA SER A 133 -17.98 -17.62 23.63
C SER A 133 -17.91 -16.11 23.89
N VAL A 134 -18.97 -15.52 24.44
CA VAL A 134 -19.11 -14.06 24.67
C VAL A 134 -18.86 -13.67 26.11
N CYS A 135 -19.58 -14.28 27.07
CA CYS A 135 -19.54 -13.87 28.47
C CYS A 135 -18.73 -14.80 29.37
N GLU A 136 -18.07 -15.81 28.79
CA GLU A 136 -17.15 -16.76 29.47
C GLU A 136 -17.75 -17.56 30.64
N CYS A 137 -19.08 -17.55 30.78
CA CYS A 137 -19.74 -18.27 31.86
C CYS A 137 -19.92 -19.73 31.51
N LYS A 138 -19.92 -20.59 32.54
CA LYS A 138 -20.10 -22.04 32.37
C LYS A 138 -21.45 -22.31 31.70
N VAL A 139 -21.42 -23.06 30.61
CA VAL A 139 -22.61 -23.50 29.88
C VAL A 139 -22.63 -25.02 29.78
N PHE A 140 -23.84 -25.57 29.71
CA PHE A 140 -24.08 -27.00 29.58
C PHE A 140 -25.04 -27.26 28.43
N ARG A 141 -24.74 -28.27 27.60
CA ARG A 141 -25.64 -28.80 26.57
C ARG A 141 -25.86 -30.28 26.86
N ILE A 142 -27.10 -30.72 26.88
CA ILE A 142 -27.43 -32.13 27.04
C ILE A 142 -27.15 -32.86 25.70
N GLY A 143 -26.44 -33.98 25.74
CA GLY A 143 -26.02 -34.76 24.56
C GLY A 143 -24.54 -35.12 24.57
N LYS A 144 -24.13 -35.94 23.60
CA LYS A 144 -22.73 -36.29 23.31
C LYS A 144 -22.13 -35.27 22.33
N ILE A 145 -20.81 -35.10 22.34
CA ILE A 145 -20.13 -34.28 21.32
C ILE A 145 -20.34 -34.95 19.96
N LYS A 146 -20.75 -34.18 18.95
CA LYS A 146 -20.77 -34.66 17.56
C LYS A 146 -19.32 -34.78 17.09
N LYS A 147 -18.90 -36.00 16.78
CA LYS A 147 -17.60 -36.32 16.17
C LYS A 147 -17.73 -36.33 14.66
#